data_AF-A0ABD0Y1H9-F1
#
_entry.id   AF-A0ABD0Y1H9-F1
#
_cell.length_a   1.000
_cell.length_b   1.000
_cell.length_c   1.000
_cell.angle_alpha   90.00
_cell.angle_beta   90.00
_cell.angle_gamma   90.00
#
_symmetry.space_group_name_H-M   'P 1'
#
loop_
_entity.id
_entity.type
_entity.pdbx_description
1 polymer ?
#
loop_
_entity_poly.entity_id
_entity_poly.type
_entity_poly.pdbx_seq_one_letter_code
_entity_poly.pdbx_strand_id
1 'polypeptide(L)'
;MAVDFRCPVHASILLGCVTILSNVLCPVSAYLYNNRYAGDQVFRITPSNEEEVLVLRKLLGNVQVDLWQPNSASLIRHNATVDVHVRQNNTRGLRARLKKEHINFRVFISNVQEEIEKQKGHHSSRKRRSESQYDLLISTTPWRR
;
A
#
# COMPACT_ATOMS: atom_id res chain seq x y z
N MET A 1 -46.84 -0.85 55.21
CA MET A 1 -46.07 0.09 54.38
C MET A 1 -44.74 0.30 55.09
N ALA A 2 -43.55 0.16 54.53
CA ALA A 2 -43.08 -0.33 53.25
C ALA A 2 -41.69 -0.94 53.53
N VAL A 3 -41.31 -1.97 52.77
CA VAL A 3 -40.02 -2.66 52.89
C VAL A 3 -39.06 -1.98 51.92
N ASP A 4 -38.08 -1.22 52.43
CA ASP A 4 -37.04 -0.62 51.59
C ASP A 4 -35.89 -1.60 51.40
N PHE A 5 -35.92 -2.31 50.26
CA PHE A 5 -34.77 -3.05 49.74
C PHE A 5 -33.76 -2.07 49.12
N ARG A 6 -32.69 -1.76 49.85
CA ARG A 6 -31.51 -1.09 49.27
C ARG A 6 -30.63 -2.13 48.59
N CYS A 7 -30.81 -2.29 47.27
CA CYS A 7 -29.98 -3.11 46.39
C CYS A 7 -28.60 -2.45 46.13
N PRO A 8 -27.47 -3.10 46.45
CA PRO A 8 -26.13 -2.57 46.22
C PRO A 8 -25.51 -3.06 44.88
N VAL A 9 -26.33 -3.32 43.85
CA VAL A 9 -25.87 -3.93 42.59
C VAL A 9 -25.64 -2.94 41.44
N HIS A 10 -25.92 -1.65 41.64
CA HIS A 10 -25.71 -0.65 40.58
C HIS A 10 -24.31 -0.04 40.54
N ALA A 11 -23.53 -0.14 41.62
CA ALA A 11 -22.22 0.52 41.70
C ALA A 11 -21.11 -0.23 40.94
N SER A 12 -21.28 -1.54 40.65
CA SER A 12 -20.23 -2.35 40.00
C SER A 12 -20.34 -2.42 38.47
N ILE A 13 -21.45 -1.97 37.87
CA ILE A 13 -21.64 -2.04 36.41
C ILE A 13 -21.05 -0.80 35.71
N LEU A 14 -20.94 0.33 36.41
CA LEU A 14 -20.44 1.58 35.83
C LEU A 14 -18.91 1.62 35.67
N LEU A 15 -18.16 0.77 36.39
CA LEU A 15 -16.71 0.68 36.29
C LEU A 15 -16.21 -0.22 35.14
N GLY A 16 -17.07 -1.08 34.58
CA GLY A 16 -16.72 -1.91 33.42
C GLY A 16 -16.92 -1.23 32.06
N CYS A 17 -17.78 -0.21 31.98
CA CYS A 17 -18.08 0.48 30.72
C CYS A 17 -17.02 1.51 30.31
N VAL A 18 -16.19 1.99 31.25
CA VAL A 18 -15.19 3.04 30.95
C VAL A 18 -13.93 2.46 30.30
N THR A 19 -13.61 1.18 30.50
CA THR A 19 -12.39 0.56 29.94
C THR A 19 -12.55 0.00 28.54
N ILE A 20 -13.78 -0.14 28.02
CA ILE A 20 -14.03 -0.71 26.68
C ILE A 20 -13.89 0.36 25.57
N LEU A 21 -13.97 1.65 25.90
CA LEU A 21 -13.84 2.75 24.92
C LEU A 21 -12.41 3.25 24.71
N SER A 22 -11.42 2.78 25.49
CA SER A 22 -10.06 3.34 25.48
C SER A 22 -9.08 2.66 24.51
N ASN A 23 -9.45 1.58 23.82
CA ASN A 23 -8.55 0.88 22.89
C ASN A 23 -8.83 1.14 21.41
N VAL A 24 -9.73 2.06 21.07
CA VAL A 24 -9.76 2.63 19.73
C VAL A 24 -8.85 3.84 19.72
N LEU A 25 -7.55 3.60 19.92
CA LEU A 25 -6.55 4.43 19.28
C LEU A 25 -6.71 4.12 17.78
N CYS A 26 -7.74 4.69 17.15
CA CYS A 26 -7.61 4.99 15.73
C CYS A 26 -6.50 6.02 15.71
N PRO A 27 -5.26 5.70 15.28
CA PRO A 27 -4.41 6.77 14.83
C PRO A 27 -5.25 7.45 13.76
N VAL A 28 -5.73 8.67 14.04
CA VAL A 28 -6.15 9.58 12.99
C VAL A 28 -4.85 9.96 12.30
N SER A 29 -4.32 9.00 11.55
CA SER A 29 -3.23 9.22 10.64
C SER A 29 -3.84 10.14 9.60
N ALA A 30 -3.37 11.37 9.52
CA ALA A 30 -3.56 12.14 8.31
C ALA A 30 -2.77 11.38 7.23
N TYR A 31 -3.41 10.38 6.62
CA TYR A 31 -2.76 9.45 5.71
C TYR A 31 -2.16 10.26 4.55
N LEU A 32 -0.88 10.03 4.28
CA LEU A 32 -0.17 10.76 3.25
C LEU A 32 -0.90 10.60 1.92
N TYR A 33 -0.94 11.66 1.11
CA TYR A 33 -1.62 11.65 -0.18
C TYR A 33 -3.11 11.25 -0.10
N ASN A 34 -3.78 11.46 1.04
CA ASN A 34 -5.20 11.14 1.24
C ASN A 34 -5.54 9.68 0.90
N ASN A 35 -4.68 8.73 1.30
CA ASN A 35 -4.85 7.29 1.00
C ASN A 35 -4.99 6.97 -0.49
N ARG A 36 -4.45 7.81 -1.37
CA ARG A 36 -4.59 7.63 -2.82
C ARG A 36 -4.12 6.27 -3.31
N TYR A 37 -3.13 5.68 -2.65
CA TYR A 37 -2.53 4.40 -3.01
C TYR A 37 -2.99 3.25 -2.11
N ALA A 38 -4.03 3.46 -1.30
CA ALA A 38 -4.46 2.47 -0.32
C ALA A 38 -4.97 1.20 -1.01
N GLY A 39 -4.31 0.08 -0.72
CA GLY A 39 -4.63 -1.22 -1.32
C GLY A 39 -4.10 -1.41 -2.75
N ASP A 40 -3.40 -0.43 -3.31
CA ASP A 40 -2.64 -0.62 -4.54
C ASP A 40 -1.51 -1.62 -4.28
N GLN A 41 -1.19 -2.41 -5.29
CA GLN A 41 -0.23 -3.50 -5.19
C GLN A 41 0.83 -3.40 -6.28
N VAL A 42 2.00 -3.96 -6.00
CA VAL A 42 3.03 -4.19 -7.03
C VAL A 42 3.22 -5.68 -7.22
N PHE A 43 3.06 -6.13 -8.47
CA PHE A 43 3.32 -7.49 -8.88
C PHE A 43 4.70 -7.60 -9.50
N ARG A 44 5.45 -8.63 -9.11
CA ARG A 44 6.65 -9.06 -9.82
C ARG A 44 6.32 -10.29 -10.64
N ILE A 45 6.50 -10.17 -11.95
CA ILE A 45 6.20 -11.18 -12.95
C ILE A 45 7.52 -11.61 -13.58
N THR A 46 7.68 -12.90 -13.85
CA THR A 46 8.89 -13.42 -14.52
C THR A 46 8.45 -14.35 -15.62
N PRO A 47 8.32 -13.86 -16.88
CA PRO A 47 7.95 -14.70 -18.01
C PRO A 47 9.08 -15.68 -18.31
N SER A 48 8.76 -16.96 -18.48
CA SER A 48 9.75 -18.04 -18.62
C SER A 48 10.26 -18.20 -20.06
N ASN A 49 9.44 -17.86 -21.04
CA ASN A 49 9.71 -18.03 -22.47
C ASN A 49 9.19 -16.83 -23.29
N GLU A 50 9.52 -16.78 -24.58
CA GLU A 50 9.12 -15.67 -25.46
C GLU A 50 7.60 -15.61 -25.72
N GLU A 51 6.90 -16.74 -25.65
CA GLU A 51 5.43 -16.76 -25.78
C GLU A 51 4.77 -16.01 -24.61
N GLU A 52 5.20 -16.30 -23.38
CA GLU A 52 4.76 -15.60 -22.18
C GLU A 52 5.09 -14.10 -22.25
N VAL A 53 6.22 -13.71 -22.86
CA VAL A 53 6.56 -12.30 -23.10
C VAL A 53 5.53 -11.64 -24.02
N LEU A 54 5.17 -12.28 -25.14
CA LEU A 54 4.18 -11.75 -26.08
C LEU A 54 2.80 -11.61 -25.43
N VAL A 55 2.36 -12.65 -24.71
CA VAL A 55 1.09 -12.66 -23.98
C VAL A 55 1.08 -11.56 -22.91
N LEU A 56 2.16 -11.45 -22.12
CA LEU A 56 2.29 -10.44 -21.08
C LEU A 56 2.26 -9.02 -21.65
N ARG A 57 2.98 -8.75 -22.75
CA ARG A 57 2.95 -7.45 -23.43
C ARG A 57 1.54 -7.08 -23.88
N LYS A 58 0.82 -8.02 -24.48
CA LYS A 58 -0.57 -7.82 -24.92
C LYS A 58 -1.51 -7.58 -23.74
N LEU A 59 -1.31 -8.32 -22.64
CA LEU A 59 -2.09 -8.17 -21.42
C LEU A 59 -1.89 -6.77 -20.82
N LEU A 60 -0.63 -6.37 -20.61
CA LEU A 60 -0.27 -5.07 -20.01
C LEU A 60 -0.66 -3.89 -20.90
N GLY A 61 -0.65 -4.04 -22.22
CA GLY A 61 -1.15 -3.01 -23.15
C GLY A 61 -2.67 -2.79 -23.09
N ASN A 62 -3.43 -3.77 -22.60
CA ASN A 62 -4.90 -3.72 -22.52
C ASN A 62 -5.43 -3.36 -21.13
N VAL A 63 -4.58 -3.27 -20.12
CA VAL A 63 -4.96 -2.96 -18.74
C VAL A 63 -4.25 -1.68 -18.32
N GLN A 64 -4.97 -0.78 -17.65
CA GLN A 64 -4.35 0.43 -17.09
C GLN A 64 -3.50 0.06 -15.88
N VAL A 65 -2.21 -0.12 -16.11
CA VAL A 65 -1.18 -0.45 -15.11
C VAL A 65 0.06 0.40 -15.34
N ASP A 66 0.82 0.66 -14.27
CA ASP A 66 2.06 1.41 -14.36
C ASP A 66 3.25 0.44 -14.32
N LEU A 67 4.12 0.48 -15.33
CA LEU A 67 5.33 -0.34 -15.36
C LEU A 67 6.42 0.33 -14.52
N TRP A 68 6.85 -0.34 -13.45
CA TRP A 68 7.98 0.11 -12.63
C TRP A 68 9.31 -0.34 -13.22
N GLN A 69 9.37 -1.58 -13.68
CA GLN A 69 10.55 -2.11 -14.36
C GLN A 69 10.11 -3.22 -15.33
N PRO A 70 10.56 -3.24 -16.60
CA PRO A 70 11.24 -2.15 -17.29
C PRO A 70 10.31 -0.95 -17.53
N ASN A 71 10.87 0.19 -17.94
CA ASN A 71 10.11 1.43 -18.19
C ASN A 71 9.12 1.35 -19.38
N SER A 72 9.18 0.29 -20.18
CA SER A 72 8.34 0.09 -21.37
C SER A 72 8.07 -1.39 -21.60
N ALA A 73 6.86 -1.72 -22.06
CA ALA A 73 6.48 -3.08 -22.43
C ALA A 73 7.38 -3.68 -23.52
N SER A 74 7.94 -2.85 -24.41
CA SER A 74 8.85 -3.31 -25.48
C SER A 74 10.18 -3.85 -24.96
N LEU A 75 10.55 -3.55 -23.72
CA LEU A 75 11.79 -4.00 -23.08
C LEU A 75 11.60 -5.24 -22.21
N ILE A 76 10.39 -5.79 -22.14
CA ILE A 76 10.13 -7.04 -21.43
C ILE A 76 10.86 -8.17 -22.16
N ARG A 77 11.62 -8.98 -21.42
CA ARG A 77 12.37 -10.12 -21.94
C ARG A 77 12.04 -11.36 -21.12
N HIS A 78 12.21 -12.55 -21.72
CA HIS A 78 12.10 -13.80 -20.98
C HIS A 78 13.17 -13.85 -19.88
N ASN A 79 12.87 -14.53 -18.77
CA ASN A 79 13.67 -14.64 -17.56
C ASN A 79 14.05 -13.30 -16.90
N ALA A 80 13.50 -12.17 -17.34
CA ALA A 80 13.67 -10.87 -16.70
C ALA A 80 12.47 -10.55 -15.80
N THR A 81 12.72 -9.86 -14.69
CA THR A 81 11.66 -9.44 -13.79
C THR A 81 10.93 -8.23 -14.34
N VAL A 82 9.59 -8.32 -14.36
CA VAL A 82 8.70 -7.21 -14.69
C VAL A 82 7.92 -6.83 -13.45
N ASP A 83 8.14 -5.61 -12.96
CA ASP A 83 7.46 -5.05 -11.82
C ASP A 83 6.36 -4.10 -12.30
N VAL A 84 5.13 -4.36 -11.87
CA VAL A 84 3.92 -3.68 -12.34
C VAL A 84 3.13 -3.17 -11.13
N HIS A 85 2.90 -1.87 -11.08
CA HIS A 85 2.00 -1.23 -10.15
C HIS A 85 0.57 -1.24 -10.66
N VAL A 86 -0.35 -1.65 -9.78
CA VAL A 86 -1.73 -1.94 -10.13
C VAL A 86 -2.63 -1.39 -9.06
N ARG A 87 -3.62 -0.61 -9.49
CA ARG A 87 -4.64 -0.09 -8.60
C ARG A 87 -5.46 -1.20 -7.98
N GLN A 88 -5.89 -1.01 -6.73
CA GLN A 88 -6.66 -2.00 -5.96
C GLN A 88 -7.83 -2.61 -6.76
N ASN A 89 -8.56 -1.78 -7.51
CA ASN A 89 -9.71 -2.21 -8.32
C ASN A 89 -9.35 -3.15 -9.48
N ASN A 90 -8.13 -3.04 -10.02
CA ASN A 90 -7.66 -3.82 -11.17
C ASN A 90 -6.90 -5.09 -10.74
N THR A 91 -6.45 -5.16 -9.49
CA THR A 91 -5.68 -6.26 -8.92
C THR A 91 -6.31 -7.63 -9.14
N ARG A 92 -7.62 -7.78 -8.86
CA ARG A 92 -8.32 -9.07 -9.04
C ARG A 92 -8.35 -9.49 -10.50
N GLY A 93 -8.62 -8.55 -11.41
CA GLY A 93 -8.69 -8.79 -12.84
C GLY A 93 -7.33 -9.20 -13.41
N LEU A 94 -6.27 -8.49 -13.03
CA LEU A 94 -4.91 -8.84 -13.46
C LEU A 94 -4.50 -10.23 -12.97
N ARG A 95 -4.69 -10.54 -11.67
CA ARG A 95 -4.35 -11.85 -11.11
C ARG A 95 -5.09 -12.98 -11.82
N ALA A 96 -6.37 -12.79 -12.13
CA ALA A 96 -7.15 -13.79 -12.85
C ALA A 96 -6.61 -14.04 -14.27
N ARG A 97 -6.25 -12.97 -14.99
CA ARG A 97 -5.66 -13.08 -16.33
C ARG A 97 -4.28 -13.74 -16.30
N LEU A 98 -3.39 -13.34 -15.39
CA LEU A 98 -2.06 -13.97 -15.24
C LEU A 98 -2.17 -15.47 -14.94
N LYS A 99 -3.10 -15.87 -14.05
CA LYS A 99 -3.36 -17.28 -13.76
C LYS A 99 -3.90 -18.03 -14.97
N LYS A 100 -4.80 -17.42 -15.74
CA LYS A 100 -5.37 -18.01 -16.95
C LYS A 100 -4.30 -18.29 -18.01
N GLU A 101 -3.35 -17.38 -18.16
CA GLU A 101 -2.24 -17.51 -19.12
C GLU A 101 -1.06 -18.32 -18.55
N HIS A 102 -1.22 -18.94 -17.36
CA HIS A 102 -0.18 -19.73 -16.68
C HIS A 102 1.14 -18.98 -16.42
N ILE A 103 1.10 -17.65 -16.38
CA ILE A 103 2.28 -16.81 -16.12
C ILE A 103 2.56 -16.78 -14.63
N ASN A 104 3.79 -17.10 -14.24
CA ASN A 104 4.20 -17.05 -12.84
C ASN A 104 4.34 -15.59 -12.35
N PHE A 105 3.81 -15.31 -11.17
CA PHE A 105 3.88 -14.01 -10.54
C PHE A 105 3.88 -14.11 -9.02
N ARG A 106 4.42 -13.07 -8.37
CA ARG A 106 4.34 -12.87 -6.93
C ARG A 106 3.93 -11.44 -6.59
N VAL A 107 3.31 -11.25 -5.43
CA VAL A 107 3.07 -9.91 -4.89
C VAL A 107 4.38 -9.43 -4.30
N PHE A 108 4.93 -8.34 -4.85
CA PHE A 108 6.18 -7.74 -4.37
C PHE A 108 5.89 -6.69 -3.28
N ILE A 109 4.85 -5.88 -3.47
CA ILE A 109 4.35 -4.93 -2.46
C ILE A 109 2.84 -5.16 -2.31
N SER A 110 2.40 -5.44 -1.09
CA SER A 110 1.00 -5.76 -0.78
C SER A 110 0.11 -4.54 -0.59
N ASN A 111 0.66 -3.43 -0.07
CA ASN A 111 -0.02 -2.16 0.07
C ASN A 111 0.99 -1.02 -0.13
N VAL A 112 0.90 -0.36 -1.28
CA VAL A 112 1.82 0.74 -1.65
C VAL A 112 1.71 1.92 -0.68
N GLN A 113 0.51 2.23 -0.19
CA GLN A 113 0.31 3.31 0.77
C GLN A 113 1.09 3.09 2.07
N GLU A 114 1.05 1.87 2.61
CA GLU A 114 1.78 1.52 3.84
C GLU A 114 3.29 1.66 3.65
N GLU A 115 3.83 1.23 2.51
CA GLU A 115 5.26 1.36 2.22
C GLU A 115 5.71 2.83 2.08
N ILE A 116 4.88 3.68 1.46
CA ILE A 116 5.13 5.12 1.39
C ILE A 116 5.14 5.74 2.80
N GLU A 117 4.18 5.36 3.65
CA GLU A 117 4.08 5.88 5.01
C GLU A 117 5.23 5.41 5.90
N LYS A 118 5.69 4.15 5.74
CA LYS A 118 6.89 3.64 6.43
C LYS A 118 8.13 4.47 6.08
N GLN A 119 8.35 4.76 4.80
CA GLN A 119 9.48 5.59 4.38
C GLN A 119 9.44 6.98 5.02
N LYS A 120 8.24 7.56 5.18
CA LYS A 120 8.08 8.89 5.78
C LYS A 120 8.06 8.94 7.30
N GLY A 121 7.54 7.91 7.98
CA GLY A 121 7.56 7.83 9.44
C GLY A 121 8.98 7.93 10.02
N HIS A 122 9.96 7.40 9.29
CA HIS A 122 11.39 7.49 9.61
C HIS A 122 11.96 8.92 9.49
N HIS A 123 11.28 9.86 8.82
CA HIS A 123 11.75 11.23 8.62
C HIS A 123 11.43 12.19 9.79
N SER A 124 10.68 11.77 10.82
CA SER A 124 10.18 12.68 11.87
C SER A 124 11.07 12.84 13.11
N SER A 125 12.18 12.11 13.23
CA SER A 125 13.18 12.34 14.28
C SER A 125 14.24 13.35 13.82
N ARG A 126 14.27 14.53 14.45
CA ARG A 126 15.14 15.66 14.11
C ARG A 126 16.66 15.37 14.17
N LYS A 127 17.34 15.79 13.08
CA LYS A 127 18.58 16.60 13.00
C LYS A 127 19.97 15.93 12.93
N ARG A 128 20.73 16.42 11.94
CA ARG A 128 22.17 16.32 11.61
C ARG A 128 22.61 15.12 10.76
N ARG A 129 22.61 15.39 9.44
CA ARG A 129 23.39 14.74 8.37
C ARG A 129 23.37 13.20 8.38
N SER A 130 22.50 12.61 7.57
CA SER A 130 22.65 11.24 7.09
C SER A 130 22.38 11.19 5.58
N GLU A 131 23.30 10.63 4.81
CA GLU A 131 23.36 10.63 3.34
C GLU A 131 22.26 9.82 2.61
N SER A 132 21.26 9.28 3.32
CA SER A 132 20.17 8.50 2.72
C SER A 132 18.89 9.30 2.45
N GLN A 133 18.98 10.63 2.41
CA GLN A 133 17.83 11.54 2.46
C GLN A 133 17.36 11.92 1.05
N TYR A 134 16.11 11.58 0.70
CA TYR A 134 15.49 12.07 -0.54
C TYR A 134 14.86 13.44 -0.27
N ASP A 135 15.42 14.48 -0.90
CA ASP A 135 14.86 15.83 -0.87
C ASP A 135 13.57 15.89 -1.71
N LEU A 136 12.46 16.20 -1.05
CA LEU A 136 11.22 16.54 -1.75
C LEU A 136 11.44 17.85 -2.51
N LEU A 137 11.22 17.84 -3.82
CA LEU A 137 11.42 19.00 -4.73
C LEU A 137 10.41 20.16 -4.53
N ILE A 138 9.98 20.43 -3.29
CA ILE A 138 9.05 21.52 -2.96
C ILE A 138 9.80 22.79 -2.52
N SER A 139 11.14 22.81 -2.43
CA SER A 139 11.85 24.01 -1.94
C SER A 139 13.11 24.46 -2.68
N THR A 140 13.38 24.03 -3.92
CA THR A 140 14.58 24.47 -4.66
C THR A 140 14.26 25.31 -5.89
N THR A 141 13.64 26.47 -5.69
CA THR A 141 13.86 27.64 -6.54
C THR A 141 13.87 28.92 -5.71
N PRO A 142 15.06 29.48 -5.42
CA PRO A 142 15.25 30.91 -5.47
C PRO A 142 16.22 31.22 -6.62
N TRP A 143 15.62 31.64 -7.73
CA TRP A 143 16.16 32.39 -8.87
C TRP A 143 17.69 32.50 -9.03
N ARG A 144 18.20 31.95 -10.15
CA ARG A 144 19.39 32.52 -10.81
C ARG A 144 19.08 33.98 -11.17
N ARG A 145 19.91 34.90 -10.69
CA ARG A 145 20.24 36.13 -11.41
C ARG A 145 21.74 36.18 -11.56
#